data_AF-A0A8H2XBD1-F1
#
_entry.id   AF-A0A8H2XBD1-F1
#
_cell.length_a   1.000
_cell.length_b   1.000
_cell.length_c   1.000
_cell.angle_alpha   90.00
_cell.angle_beta   90.00
_cell.angle_gamma   90.00
#
_symmetry.space_group_name_H-M   'P 1'
#
loop_
_entity.id
_entity.type
_entity.pdbx_description
1 polymer ?
#
loop_
_entity_poly.entity_id
_entity_poly.type
_entity_poly.pdbx_seq_one_letter_code
_entity_poly.pdbx_strand_id
1 'polypeptide(L)'
;FQDPWVKVTFTLKNTGTVAGTEVPQLYISPPASSGEPPNALKGFDSVPLQPGASTTVTITLSRYDFSYWNVAGQKWNLISGTTSVWVGSSSRSKKLTGSVTI
;
A
#
# COMPACT_ATOMS: atom_id res chain seq x y z
N PHE A 1 7.42 -11.59 -12.06
CA PHE A 1 6.47 -11.46 -10.92
C PHE A 1 6.65 -10.15 -10.17
N GLN A 2 7.86 -9.58 -10.11
CA GLN A 2 8.11 -8.30 -9.42
C GLN A 2 8.01 -7.06 -10.32
N ASP A 3 7.63 -7.23 -11.58
CA ASP A 3 7.45 -6.12 -12.52
C ASP A 3 6.36 -5.16 -12.02
N PRO A 4 6.53 -3.84 -12.21
CA PRO A 4 5.52 -2.84 -11.89
C PRO A 4 4.16 -3.20 -12.49
N TRP A 5 3.11 -3.23 -11.65
CA TRP A 5 1.76 -3.54 -12.11
C TRP A 5 0.73 -2.48 -11.73
N VAL A 6 0.70 -2.05 -10.47
CA VAL A 6 -0.21 -1.02 -9.98
C VAL A 6 0.62 0.10 -9.36
N LYS A 7 0.30 1.36 -9.69
CA LYS A 7 0.92 2.54 -9.08
C LYS A 7 -0.09 3.22 -8.16
N VAL A 8 0.29 3.41 -6.90
CA VAL A 8 -0.49 4.18 -5.93
C VAL A 8 0.21 5.50 -5.72
N THR A 9 -0.46 6.59 -6.11
CA THR A 9 0.09 7.94 -6.04
C THR A 9 -0.79 8.81 -5.15
N PHE A 10 -0.18 9.59 -4.27
CA PHE A 10 -0.88 10.50 -3.38
C PHE A 10 -0.02 11.73 -3.05
N THR A 11 -0.68 12.81 -2.64
CA THR A 11 -0.02 14.03 -2.18
C THR A 11 0.13 13.98 -0.67
N LEU A 12 1.36 14.20 -0.19
CA LEU A 12 1.68 14.36 1.21
C LEU A 12 2.02 15.81 1.50
N LYS A 13 1.45 16.37 2.57
CA LYS A 13 1.66 17.77 2.97
C LYS A 13 2.00 17.86 4.45
N ASN A 14 3.05 18.62 4.78
CA ASN A 14 3.29 19.03 6.16
C ASN A 14 2.39 20.23 6.48
N THR A 15 1.40 20.02 7.35
CA THR A 15 0.46 21.05 7.81
C THR A 15 0.85 21.69 9.14
N GLY A 16 1.99 21.28 9.72
CA GLY A 16 2.52 21.82 10.96
C GLY A 16 3.38 23.07 10.75
N THR A 17 3.90 23.60 11.85
CA THR A 17 4.76 24.79 11.89
C THR A 17 6.25 24.46 11.94
N VAL A 18 6.60 23.16 12.04
CA VAL A 18 7.98 22.67 12.14
C VAL A 18 8.28 21.69 11.02
N ALA A 19 9.54 21.63 10.61
CA ALA A 19 10.00 20.60 9.68
C ALA A 19 9.82 19.21 10.32
N GLY A 20 9.43 18.24 9.52
CA GLY A 20 9.16 16.89 10.00
C GLY A 20 9.29 15.85 8.90
N THR A 21 9.40 14.59 9.31
CA THR A 21 9.43 13.44 8.40
C THR A 21 8.18 12.61 8.65
N GLU A 22 7.46 12.28 7.59
CA GLU A 22 6.33 11.37 7.65
C GLU A 22 6.68 10.07 6.92
N VAL A 23 6.16 8.95 7.44
CA VAL A 23 6.35 7.61 6.87
C VAL A 23 5.00 7.10 6.37
N PRO A 24 4.55 7.52 5.17
CA PRO A 24 3.30 7.00 4.63
C PRO A 24 3.45 5.50 4.32
N GLN A 25 2.45 4.73 4.70
CA GLN A 25 2.41 3.28 4.58
C GLN A 25 1.25 2.86 3.67
N LEU A 26 1.54 1.98 2.71
CA LEU A 26 0.59 1.39 1.78
C LEU A 26 0.27 -0.05 2.22
N TYR A 27 -1.02 -0.33 2.38
CA TYR A 27 -1.53 -1.64 2.74
C TYR A 27 -2.50 -2.15 1.68
N ILE A 28 -2.57 -3.48 1.58
CA ILE A 28 -3.65 -4.18 0.87
C ILE A 28 -4.49 -5.00 1.83
N SER A 29 -5.75 -5.17 1.49
CA SER A 29 -6.76 -5.92 2.21
C SER A 29 -7.51 -6.80 1.19
N PRO A 30 -7.07 -8.05 0.98
CA PRO A 30 -7.73 -8.96 0.06
C PRO A 30 -9.14 -9.37 0.56
N PRO A 31 -9.97 -10.00 -0.27
CA PRO A 31 -11.26 -10.55 0.16
C PRO A 31 -11.08 -11.49 1.36
N ALA A 32 -11.97 -11.43 2.35
CA ALA A 32 -11.89 -12.29 3.54
C ALA A 32 -11.90 -13.80 3.20
N SER A 33 -12.53 -14.17 2.08
CA SER A 33 -12.54 -15.54 1.55
C SER A 33 -11.17 -16.06 1.13
N SER A 34 -10.17 -15.19 0.96
CA SER A 34 -8.79 -15.59 0.66
C SER A 34 -8.07 -16.22 1.84
N GLY A 35 -8.52 -15.98 3.08
CA GLY A 35 -7.83 -16.42 4.30
C GLY A 35 -6.56 -15.65 4.62
N GLU A 36 -6.21 -14.63 3.83
CA GLU A 36 -5.03 -13.79 4.03
C GLU A 36 -5.26 -12.72 5.11
N PRO A 37 -4.18 -12.16 5.69
CA PRO A 37 -4.29 -11.11 6.70
C PRO A 37 -5.13 -9.91 6.20
N PRO A 38 -5.98 -9.33 7.07
CA PRO A 38 -6.89 -8.25 6.66
C PRO A 38 -6.16 -6.95 6.29
N ASN A 39 -4.91 -6.76 6.71
CA ASN A 39 -4.07 -5.66 6.27
C ASN A 39 -2.63 -6.16 6.13
N ALA A 40 -2.10 -6.18 4.91
CA ALA A 40 -0.71 -6.51 4.62
C ALA A 40 0.02 -5.26 4.13
N LEU A 41 1.11 -4.87 4.81
CA LEU A 41 1.97 -3.76 4.39
C LEU A 41 2.70 -4.15 3.09
N LYS A 42 2.62 -3.30 2.07
CA LYS A 42 3.25 -3.53 0.76
C LYS A 42 4.24 -2.46 0.34
N GLY A 43 4.25 -1.32 1.02
CA GLY A 43 5.29 -0.32 0.82
C GLY A 43 5.18 0.81 1.82
N PHE A 44 6.29 1.51 2.00
CA PHE A 44 6.39 2.73 2.79
C PHE A 44 7.56 3.56 2.26
N ASP A 45 7.56 4.85 2.58
CA ASP A 45 8.65 5.75 2.23
C ASP A 45 8.95 6.68 3.42
N SER A 46 10.13 7.26 3.49
CA SER A 46 10.51 8.23 4.54
C SER A 46 10.66 9.61 3.92
N VAL A 47 9.66 10.48 4.14
CA VAL A 47 9.51 11.73 3.38
C VAL A 47 9.71 12.95 4.29
N PRO A 48 10.89 13.61 4.26
CA PRO A 48 11.11 14.86 4.97
C PRO A 48 10.42 16.02 4.26
N LEU A 49 9.71 16.87 5.02
CA LEU A 49 8.98 18.03 4.50
C LEU A 49 9.15 19.25 5.40
N GLN A 50 9.44 20.39 4.78
CA GLN A 50 9.39 21.70 5.43
C GLN A 50 7.95 22.10 5.79
N PRO A 51 7.74 23.02 6.76
CA PRO A 51 6.41 23.53 7.07
C PRO A 51 5.67 24.02 5.83
N GLY A 52 4.43 23.58 5.64
CA GLY A 52 3.58 23.98 4.51
C GLY A 52 3.91 23.32 3.17
N ALA A 53 5.05 22.62 3.04
CA ALA A 53 5.45 21.96 1.81
C ALA A 53 4.59 20.72 1.51
N SER A 54 4.42 20.45 0.22
CA SER A 54 3.76 19.25 -0.29
C SER A 54 4.67 18.53 -1.27
N THR A 55 4.56 17.21 -1.33
CA THR A 55 5.19 16.39 -2.36
C THR A 55 4.25 15.29 -2.83
N THR A 56 4.51 14.74 -4.01
CA THR A 56 3.82 13.57 -4.53
C THR A 56 4.64 12.33 -4.24
N VAL A 57 4.04 11.33 -3.61
CA VAL A 57 4.64 10.04 -3.31
C VAL A 57 4.00 9.00 -4.22
N THR A 58 4.81 8.12 -4.81
CA THR A 58 4.35 6.98 -5.60
C THR A 58 4.94 5.69 -5.06
N ILE A 59 4.07 4.76 -4.67
CA ILE A 59 4.45 3.40 -4.29
C ILE A 59 3.94 2.45 -5.36
N THR A 60 4.83 1.61 -5.89
CA THR A 60 4.50 0.66 -6.96
C THR A 60 4.31 -0.72 -6.37
N LEU A 61 3.20 -1.35 -6.70
CA LEU A 61 2.89 -2.74 -6.39
C LEU A 61 3.12 -3.59 -7.63
N SER A 62 3.74 -4.73 -7.41
CA SER A 62 3.97 -5.78 -8.39
C SER A 62 2.87 -6.84 -8.31
N ARG A 63 2.88 -7.77 -9.27
CA ARG A 63 1.98 -8.94 -9.23
C ARG A 63 2.21 -9.83 -8.01
N TYR A 64 3.45 -9.88 -7.53
CA TYR A 64 3.81 -10.59 -6.31
C TYR A 64 3.09 -10.03 -5.06
N ASP A 65 2.86 -8.73 -5.00
CA ASP A 65 2.21 -8.10 -3.85
C ASP A 65 0.77 -8.54 -3.65
N PHE A 66 0.10 -8.95 -4.73
CA PHE A 66 -1.27 -9.50 -4.73
C PHE A 66 -1.29 -11.03 -4.77
N SER A 67 -0.17 -11.69 -4.47
CA SER A 67 -0.05 -13.15 -4.53
C SER A 67 0.12 -13.77 -3.14
N TYR A 68 -0.28 -15.04 -3.03
CA TYR A 68 -0.01 -15.93 -1.91
C TYR A 68 0.77 -17.17 -2.38
N TRP A 69 1.50 -17.80 -1.47
CA TRP A 69 2.22 -19.04 -1.77
C TRP A 69 1.27 -20.25 -1.68
N ASN A 70 1.02 -20.91 -2.82
CA ASN A 70 0.28 -22.16 -2.84
C ASN A 70 1.24 -23.34 -2.61
N VAL A 71 1.16 -23.93 -1.41
CA VAL A 71 2.01 -25.06 -1.00
C VAL A 71 1.80 -26.29 -1.88
N ALA A 72 0.55 -26.64 -2.22
CA ALA A 72 0.26 -27.81 -3.05
C ALA A 72 0.79 -27.67 -4.48
N GLY A 73 0.67 -26.46 -5.04
CA GLY A 73 1.13 -26.15 -6.40
C GLY A 73 2.59 -25.70 -6.50
N GLN A 74 3.28 -25.52 -5.37
CA GLN A 74 4.65 -24.98 -5.26
C GLN A 74 4.86 -23.71 -6.10
N LYS A 75 3.88 -22.79 -6.05
CA LYS A 75 3.90 -21.58 -6.87
C LYS A 75 3.16 -20.42 -6.23
N TRP A 76 3.47 -19.21 -6.69
CA TRP A 76 2.71 -18.01 -6.37
C TRP A 76 1.40 -17.99 -7.17
N ASN A 77 0.29 -17.84 -6.45
CA ASN A 77 -1.04 -17.67 -7.02
C ASN A 77 -1.55 -16.27 -6.69
N LEU A 78 -2.25 -15.64 -7.63
CA LEU A 78 -2.95 -14.38 -7.37
C LEU A 78 -4.14 -14.61 -6.43
N ILE A 79 -4.39 -13.62 -5.59
CA ILE A 79 -5.61 -13.52 -4.80
C ILE A 79 -6.66 -12.83 -5.68
N SER A 80 -7.56 -13.62 -6.28
CA SER A 80 -8.61 -13.09 -7.17
C SER A 80 -9.68 -12.31 -6.41
N GLY A 81 -10.31 -11.37 -7.11
CA GLY A 81 -11.40 -10.55 -6.59
C GLY A 81 -10.96 -9.14 -6.20
N THR A 82 -11.85 -8.41 -5.53
CA THR A 82 -11.62 -7.02 -5.18
C THR A 82 -10.74 -6.91 -3.94
N THR A 83 -9.50 -6.46 -4.13
CA THR A 83 -8.57 -6.13 -3.04
C THR A 83 -8.70 -4.65 -2.71
N SER A 84 -8.96 -4.31 -1.45
CA SER A 84 -8.89 -2.92 -1.00
C SER A 84 -7.44 -2.50 -0.84
N VAL A 85 -7.13 -1.27 -1.21
CA VAL A 85 -5.82 -0.65 -1.12
C VAL A 85 -5.97 0.61 -0.28
N TRP A 86 -5.10 0.84 0.69
CA TRP A 86 -5.22 2.04 1.53
C TRP A 86 -3.88 2.56 2.02
N VAL A 87 -3.79 3.88 2.18
CA VAL A 87 -2.61 4.60 2.66
C VAL A 87 -2.90 5.23 4.02
N GLY A 88 -1.93 5.17 4.91
CA GLY A 88 -2.02 5.69 6.27
C GLY A 88 -0.67 6.01 6.89
N SER A 89 -0.67 6.70 8.04
CA SER A 89 0.55 6.93 8.84
C SER A 89 0.85 5.78 9.81
N SER A 90 -0.09 4.83 9.97
CA SER A 90 0.09 3.61 10.76
C SER A 90 -0.89 2.53 10.32
N SER A 91 -0.66 1.29 10.76
CA SER A 91 -1.53 0.13 10.51
C SER A 91 -2.99 0.30 10.99
N ARG A 92 -3.26 1.31 11.84
CA ARG A 92 -4.58 1.62 12.40
C ARG A 92 -5.20 2.91 11.85
N SER A 93 -4.46 3.68 11.06
CA SER A 93 -4.91 5.00 10.60
C SER A 93 -5.08 5.03 9.08
N LYS A 94 -6.25 4.60 8.59
CA LYS A 94 -6.58 4.66 7.16
C LYS A 94 -6.96 6.08 6.77
N LYS A 95 -6.17 6.73 5.90
CA LYS A 95 -6.39 8.11 5.46
C LYS A 95 -6.94 8.18 4.04
N LEU A 96 -6.37 7.38 3.15
CA LEU A 96 -6.81 7.25 1.76
C LEU A 96 -7.16 5.79 1.49
N THR A 97 -8.22 5.55 0.74
CA THR A 97 -8.69 4.22 0.39
C THR A 97 -9.00 4.14 -1.09
N GLY A 98 -8.89 2.94 -1.65
CA GLY A 98 -9.23 2.58 -3.01
C GLY A 98 -9.34 1.06 -3.12
N SER A 99 -9.48 0.56 -4.34
CA SER A 99 -9.52 -0.87 -4.60
C SER A 99 -8.97 -1.19 -5.98
N VAL A 100 -8.55 -2.44 -6.14
CA VAL A 100 -8.10 -3.04 -7.39
C VAL A 100 -8.81 -4.38 -7.53
N THR A 101 -9.39 -4.63 -8.70
CA THR A 101 -9.95 -5.95 -9.03
C THR A 101 -8.88 -6.75 -9.74
N ILE A 102 -8.55 -7.90 -9.15
CA ILE A 102 -7.56 -8.87 -9.62
C ILE A 102 -8.25 -10.03 -10.33
#